data_AF-A0A537RHG5-F1
#
_entry.id   AF-A0A537RHG5-F1
#
_cell.length_a   1.000
_cell.length_b   1.000
_cell.length_c   1.000
_cell.angle_alpha   90.00
_cell.angle_beta   90.00
_cell.angle_gamma   90.00
#
_symmetry.space_group_name_H-M   'P 1'
#
loop_
_entity.id
_entity.type
_entity.pdbx_description
1 polymer ?
#
loop_
_entity_poly.entity_id
_entity_poly.type
_entity_poly.pdbx_seq_one_letter_code
_entity_poly.pdbx_strand_id
1 'polypeptide(L)'
;MVVMLYIFAALQFIGGIGTVAWSRGAMPEILGTLLVGFSIITVGLASILAEVAWSRKLLEKQIVWSRKLLETQMALSEQLFEEQHPQAAAQVDTPAKYRGYSYLVGENGVVLKLKDGGLKHFSSEEEAVAYVDSITAGDR
;
A
#
# COMPACT_ATOMS: atom_id res chain seq x y z
N MET A 1 -29.05 4.66 8.48
CA MET A 1 -28.94 6.11 8.16
C MET A 1 -29.52 6.42 6.78
N VAL A 2 -29.01 5.87 5.68
CA VAL A 2 -29.53 6.10 4.32
C VAL A 2 -31.03 5.78 4.17
N VAL A 3 -31.49 4.65 4.71
CA VAL A 3 -32.92 4.26 4.69
C VAL A 3 -33.82 5.30 5.36
N MET A 4 -33.36 5.89 6.47
CA MET A 4 -34.10 6.93 7.17
C MET A 4 -34.25 8.20 6.32
N LEU A 5 -33.23 8.56 5.53
CA LEU A 5 -33.29 9.71 4.62
C LEU A 5 -34.31 9.51 3.50
N TYR A 6 -34.42 8.30 2.95
CA TYR A 6 -35.46 7.99 1.96
C TYR A 6 -36.87 8.07 2.55
N ILE A 7 -37.07 7.54 3.77
CA ILE A 7 -38.36 7.66 4.48
C ILE A 7 -38.70 9.14 4.72
N PHE A 8 -37.72 9.92 5.18
CA PHE A 8 -37.90 11.35 5.44
C PHE A 8 -38.21 12.13 4.16
N ALA A 9 -37.53 11.83 3.06
CA ALA A 9 -37.82 12.43 1.76
C ALA A 9 -39.24 12.08 1.27
N ALA A 10 -39.69 10.83 1.44
CA ALA A 10 -41.04 10.44 1.09
C ALA A 10 -42.09 11.20 1.91
N LEU A 11 -41.86 11.39 3.21
CA LEU A 11 -42.74 12.18 4.07
C LEU A 11 -42.79 13.66 3.65
N GLN A 12 -41.66 14.26 3.31
CA GLN A 12 -41.59 15.64 2.80
C GLN A 12 -42.31 15.80 1.47
N PHE A 13 -42.16 14.83 0.58
CA PHE A 13 -42.82 14.85 -0.73
C PHE A 13 -44.34 14.76 -0.57
N ILE A 14 -44.83 13.82 0.25
CA ILE A 14 -46.26 13.66 0.55
C ILE A 14 -46.80 14.91 1.25
N GLY A 15 -46.09 15.44 2.24
CA GLY A 15 -46.49 16.67 2.95
C GLY A 15 -46.47 17.90 2.05
N GLY A 16 -45.49 18.02 1.16
CA GLY A 16 -45.37 19.12 0.20
C GLY A 16 -46.49 19.11 -0.85
N ILE A 17 -46.79 17.94 -1.41
CA ILE A 17 -47.94 17.80 -2.33
C ILE A 17 -49.26 18.03 -1.59
N GLY A 18 -49.42 17.47 -0.38
CA GLY A 18 -50.65 17.63 0.40
C GLY A 18 -50.93 19.09 0.76
N THR A 19 -49.89 19.85 1.11
CA THR A 19 -50.02 21.29 1.42
C THR A 19 -50.38 22.10 0.17
N VAL A 20 -49.80 21.80 -0.99
CA VAL A 20 -50.17 22.45 -2.26
C VAL A 20 -51.60 22.09 -2.68
N ALA A 21 -51.97 20.81 -2.65
CA ALA A 21 -53.27 20.32 -3.13
C ALA A 21 -54.47 20.83 -2.33
N TRP A 22 -54.31 21.10 -1.03
CA TRP A 22 -55.37 21.64 -0.18
C TRP A 22 -55.33 23.17 -0.08
N SER A 23 -54.28 23.82 -0.61
CA SER A 23 -54.11 25.26 -0.40
C SER A 23 -55.16 26.09 -1.14
N ARG A 24 -55.56 27.21 -0.52
CA ARG A 24 -56.36 28.28 -1.15
C ARG A 24 -55.63 29.63 -1.09
N GLY A 25 -54.31 29.61 -0.92
CA GLY A 25 -53.52 30.82 -0.74
C GLY A 25 -52.03 30.61 -1.01
N ALA A 26 -51.33 31.71 -1.28
CA ALA A 26 -49.95 31.68 -1.76
C ALA A 26 -48.94 31.11 -0.74
N MET A 27 -49.14 31.35 0.56
CA MET A 27 -48.20 30.89 1.59
C MET A 27 -48.09 29.35 1.68
N PRO A 28 -49.20 28.59 1.80
CA PRO A 28 -49.15 27.13 1.75
C PRO A 28 -48.61 26.55 0.42
N GLU A 29 -48.86 27.20 -0.72
CA GLU A 29 -48.29 26.79 -2.02
C GLU A 29 -46.77 26.93 -2.05
N ILE A 30 -46.24 28.06 -1.55
CA ILE A 30 -44.79 28.30 -1.46
C ILE A 30 -44.16 27.26 -0.51
N LEU A 31 -44.76 27.07 0.67
CA LEU A 31 -44.29 26.08 1.66
C LEU A 31 -44.28 24.66 1.11
N GLY A 32 -45.35 24.25 0.43
CA GLY A 32 -45.42 22.91 -0.16
C GLY A 32 -44.46 22.72 -1.31
N THR A 33 -44.27 23.74 -2.16
CA THR A 33 -43.25 23.73 -3.23
C THR A 33 -41.84 23.59 -2.67
N LEU A 34 -41.52 24.33 -1.59
CA LEU A 34 -40.23 24.23 -0.90
C LEU A 34 -40.03 22.84 -0.28
N LEU A 35 -41.06 22.26 0.32
CA LEU A 35 -41.04 20.90 0.86
C LEU A 35 -40.76 19.85 -0.22
N VAL A 36 -41.41 19.97 -1.38
CA VAL A 36 -41.13 19.10 -2.54
C VAL A 36 -39.68 19.29 -3.01
N GLY A 37 -39.19 20.53 -3.13
CA GLY A 37 -37.80 20.79 -3.48
C GLY A 37 -36.81 20.17 -2.49
N PHE A 38 -37.08 20.29 -1.19
CA PHE A 38 -36.24 19.70 -0.14
C PHE A 38 -36.25 18.17 -0.17
N SER A 39 -37.37 17.55 -0.57
CA SER A 39 -37.44 16.09 -0.75
C SER A 39 -36.49 15.60 -1.83
N ILE A 40 -36.38 16.31 -2.96
CA ILE A 40 -35.49 15.96 -4.06
C ILE A 40 -34.02 16.02 -3.60
N ILE A 41 -33.66 17.09 -2.88
CA ILE A 41 -32.30 17.26 -2.33
C ILE A 41 -32.00 16.13 -1.33
N THR A 42 -32.96 15.77 -0.49
CA THR A 42 -32.80 14.70 0.51
C THR A 42 -32.58 13.35 -0.15
N VAL A 43 -33.31 13.03 -1.22
CA VAL A 43 -33.08 11.83 -2.05
C VAL A 43 -31.68 11.84 -2.64
N GLY A 44 -31.27 12.95 -3.27
CA GLY A 44 -29.93 13.07 -3.87
C GLY A 44 -28.82 12.84 -2.84
N LEU A 45 -28.94 13.42 -1.65
CA LEU A 45 -28.00 13.21 -0.55
C LEU A 45 -27.99 11.75 -0.08
N ALA A 46 -29.16 11.10 0.01
CA ALA A 46 -29.25 9.70 0.38
C ALA A 46 -28.54 8.78 -0.62
N SER A 47 -28.69 9.06 -1.93
CA SER A 47 -28.00 8.33 -3.00
C SER A 47 -26.48 8.45 -2.88
N ILE A 48 -25.96 9.67 -2.73
CA ILE A 48 -24.51 9.91 -2.59
C ILE A 48 -23.96 9.18 -1.36
N LEU A 49 -24.66 9.24 -0.22
CA LEU A 49 -24.23 8.54 0.99
C LEU A 49 -24.28 7.01 0.83
N ALA A 50 -25.24 6.48 0.06
CA ALA A 50 -25.32 5.07 -0.25
C ALA A 50 -24.10 4.61 -1.07
N GLU A 51 -23.74 5.37 -2.10
CA GLU A 51 -22.57 5.10 -2.93
C GLU A 51 -21.27 5.18 -2.11
N VAL A 52 -21.11 6.20 -1.27
CA VAL A 52 -19.94 6.33 -0.38
C VAL A 52 -19.84 5.15 0.59
N ALA A 53 -20.97 4.74 1.19
CA ALA A 53 -20.99 3.58 2.09
C ALA A 53 -20.61 2.28 1.37
N TRP A 54 -21.09 2.11 0.13
CA TRP A 54 -20.73 0.97 -0.70
C TRP A 54 -19.25 0.96 -1.05
N SER A 55 -18.71 2.10 -1.48
CA SER A 55 -17.29 2.28 -1.81
C SER A 55 -16.38 1.97 -0.63
N ARG A 56 -16.74 2.41 0.58
CA ARG A 56 -15.99 2.04 1.81
C ARG A 56 -15.97 0.54 2.04
N LYS A 57 -17.11 -0.13 1.87
CA LYS A 57 -17.20 -1.59 2.04
C LYS A 57 -16.35 -2.35 1.01
N LEU A 58 -16.26 -1.84 -0.22
CA LEU A 58 -15.36 -2.41 -1.24
C LEU A 58 -13.89 -2.22 -0.88
N LEU A 59 -13.52 -1.03 -0.42
CA LEU A 59 -12.16 -0.72 0.04
C LEU A 59 -11.72 -1.65 1.19
N GLU A 60 -12.58 -1.86 2.17
CA GLU A 60 -12.30 -2.79 3.28
C GLU A 60 -12.05 -4.22 2.78
N LYS A 61 -12.87 -4.71 1.84
CA LYS A 61 -12.67 -6.02 1.22
C LYS A 61 -11.34 -6.10 0.47
N GLN A 62 -10.98 -5.04 -0.26
CA GLN A 62 -9.74 -4.98 -1.01
C GLN A 62 -8.52 -5.03 -0.08
N ILE A 63 -8.53 -4.29 1.04
CA ILE A 63 -7.45 -4.30 2.03
C ILE A 63 -7.26 -5.71 2.60
N VAL A 64 -8.35 -6.41 2.94
CA VAL A 64 -8.29 -7.78 3.46
C VAL A 64 -7.70 -8.74 2.41
N TRP A 65 -8.11 -8.60 1.14
CA TRP A 65 -7.56 -9.39 0.04
C TRP A 65 -6.07 -9.11 -0.19
N SER A 66 -5.66 -7.85 -0.20
CA SER A 66 -4.26 -7.45 -0.32
C SER A 66 -3.42 -8.01 0.82
N ARG A 67 -3.93 -8.00 2.05
CA ARG A 67 -3.24 -8.61 3.20
C ARG A 67 -3.05 -10.12 3.00
N LYS A 68 -4.10 -10.85 2.60
CA LYS A 68 -4.01 -12.30 2.34
C LYS A 68 -3.04 -12.64 1.21
N LEU A 69 -3.02 -11.83 0.15
CA LEU A 69 -2.06 -11.97 -0.94
C LEU A 69 -0.63 -11.79 -0.44
N LEU A 70 -0.38 -10.79 0.41
CA LEU A 70 0.93 -10.52 0.99
C LEU A 70 1.39 -11.69 1.88
N GLU A 71 0.51 -12.21 2.75
CA GLU A 71 0.79 -13.38 3.59
C GLU A 71 1.14 -14.61 2.75
N THR A 72 0.40 -14.83 1.65
CA THR A 72 0.66 -15.95 0.74
C THR A 72 2.01 -15.80 0.03
N GLN A 73 2.37 -14.59 -0.41
CA GLN A 73 3.66 -14.35 -1.02
C GLN A 73 4.83 -14.49 -0.03
N MET A 74 4.67 -14.05 1.21
CA MET A 74 5.69 -14.23 2.25
C MET A 74 5.91 -15.72 2.54
N ALA A 75 4.85 -16.51 2.70
CA ALA A 75 4.96 -17.96 2.91
C ALA A 75 5.65 -18.66 1.73
N LEU A 76 5.34 -18.26 0.49
CA LEU A 76 6.01 -18.79 -0.70
C LEU A 76 7.50 -18.39 -0.74
N SER A 77 7.83 -17.14 -0.39
CA SER A 77 9.22 -16.67 -0.35
C SER A 77 10.05 -17.38 0.71
N GLU A 78 9.45 -17.70 1.86
CA GLU A 78 10.11 -18.44 2.95
C GLU A 78 10.42 -19.88 2.52
N GLN A 79 9.50 -20.54 1.81
CA GLN A 79 9.74 -21.86 1.23
C GLN A 79 10.88 -21.84 0.20
N LEU A 80 10.90 -20.85 -0.70
CA LEU A 80 11.97 -20.69 -1.68
C LEU A 80 13.34 -20.41 -1.04
N PHE A 81 13.36 -19.65 0.07
CA PHE A 81 14.59 -19.35 0.79
C PHE A 81 15.15 -20.58 1.50
N GLU A 82 14.31 -21.40 2.14
CA GLU A 82 14.72 -22.68 2.75
C GLU A 82 15.24 -23.68 1.70
N GLU A 83 14.66 -23.72 0.50
CA GLU A 83 15.16 -24.56 -0.60
C GLU A 83 16.52 -24.10 -1.15
N GLN A 84 16.82 -22.80 -1.10
CA GLN A 84 18.10 -22.24 -1.59
C GLN A 84 19.24 -22.30 -0.56
N HIS A 85 18.92 -22.37 0.73
CA HIS A 85 19.89 -22.44 1.82
C HIS A 85 20.94 -23.57 1.73
N PRO A 86 20.60 -24.81 1.29
CA PRO A 86 21.61 -25.87 1.14
C PRO A 86 22.57 -25.65 -0.05
N GLN A 87 22.25 -24.79 -1.01
CA GLN A 87 23.12 -24.52 -2.18
C GLN A 87 24.09 -23.37 -1.94
N ALA A 88 23.69 -22.32 -1.22
CA ALA A 88 24.56 -21.17 -0.92
C ALA A 88 25.64 -21.46 0.13
N ALA A 89 25.40 -22.41 1.06
CA ALA A 89 26.36 -22.77 2.10
C ALA A 89 27.53 -23.65 1.60
N ALA A 90 27.44 -24.22 0.39
CA ALA A 90 28.42 -25.16 -0.15
C ALA A 90 29.51 -24.51 -1.04
N GLN A 91 29.38 -23.23 -1.40
CA GLN A 91 30.33 -22.50 -2.22
C GLN A 91 30.79 -21.20 -1.53
N VAL A 92 31.44 -21.32 -0.39
CA VAL A 92 32.31 -20.23 0.11
C VAL A 92 33.74 -20.73 -0.05
N ASP A 93 34.37 -20.28 -1.13
CA ASP A 93 35.73 -20.65 -1.45
C ASP A 93 36.70 -20.15 -0.38
N THR A 94 37.77 -20.91 -0.16
CA THR A 94 38.79 -20.68 0.86
C THR A 94 39.26 -19.21 0.92
N PRO A 95 39.39 -18.60 2.11
CA PRO A 95 39.81 -17.21 2.24
C PRO A 95 41.20 -16.97 1.64
N ALA A 96 41.26 -16.09 0.64
CA ALA A 96 42.49 -15.65 0.00
C ALA A 96 43.08 -14.41 0.71
N LYS A 97 44.38 -14.18 0.57
CA LYS A 97 45.08 -13.04 1.16
C LYS A 97 45.89 -12.28 0.12
N TYR A 98 45.72 -10.95 0.08
CA TYR A 98 46.47 -10.05 -0.79
C TYR A 98 46.97 -8.84 0.01
N ARG A 99 48.29 -8.57 0.00
CA ARG A 99 48.95 -7.47 0.74
C ARG A 99 48.53 -7.34 2.23
N GLY A 100 48.26 -8.46 2.89
CA GLY A 100 47.83 -8.50 4.29
C GLY A 100 46.34 -8.25 4.51
N TYR A 101 45.55 -8.05 3.46
CA TYR A 101 44.09 -8.04 3.50
C TYR A 101 43.54 -9.43 3.18
N SER A 102 42.52 -9.85 3.92
CA SER A 102 41.81 -11.11 3.63
C SER A 102 40.59 -10.81 2.77
N TYR A 103 40.36 -11.62 1.74
CA TYR A 103 39.16 -11.52 0.91
C TYR A 103 38.55 -12.89 0.65
N LEU A 104 37.25 -12.89 0.43
CA LEU A 104 36.46 -14.07 0.07
C LEU A 104 35.89 -13.84 -1.33
N VAL A 105 36.12 -14.80 -2.22
CA VAL A 105 35.55 -14.81 -3.57
C VAL A 105 34.37 -15.78 -3.57
N GLY A 106 33.21 -15.30 -4.00
CA GLY A 106 32.03 -16.14 -4.21
C GLY A 106 31.38 -15.84 -5.56
N GLU A 107 30.38 -16.63 -5.94
CA GLU A 107 29.67 -16.47 -7.21
C GLU A 107 29.02 -15.07 -7.39
N ASN A 108 28.78 -14.34 -6.29
CA ASN A 108 28.16 -13.01 -6.29
C ASN A 108 29.16 -11.84 -6.16
N GLY A 109 30.47 -12.11 -6.20
CA GLY A 109 31.51 -11.09 -6.09
C GLY A 109 32.51 -11.35 -4.96
N VAL A 110 33.22 -10.30 -4.56
CA VAL A 110 34.34 -10.38 -3.62
C VAL A 110 34.09 -9.54 -2.38
N VAL A 111 34.21 -10.17 -1.21
CA VAL A 111 34.15 -9.48 0.09
C VAL A 111 35.56 -9.29 0.62
N LEU A 112 35.99 -8.03 0.73
CA LEU A 112 37.28 -7.64 1.29
C LEU A 112 37.14 -7.23 2.76
N LYS A 113 37.98 -7.80 3.63
CA LYS A 113 38.14 -7.36 5.02
C LYS A 113 39.27 -6.34 5.12
N LEU A 114 38.91 -5.13 5.56
CA LEU A 114 39.81 -4.00 5.78
C LEU A 114 40.54 -4.11 7.13
N LYS A 115 41.67 -3.40 7.27
CA LYS A 115 42.49 -3.40 8.49
C LYS A 115 41.78 -2.79 9.71
N ASP A 116 40.85 -1.89 9.48
CA ASP A 116 39.97 -1.29 10.50
C ASP A 116 38.84 -2.24 10.95
N GLY A 117 38.77 -3.44 10.38
CA GLY A 117 37.71 -4.41 10.63
C GLY A 117 36.46 -4.21 9.76
N GLY A 118 36.45 -3.20 8.89
CA GLY A 118 35.38 -2.96 7.93
C GLY A 118 35.30 -4.06 6.86
N LEU A 119 34.09 -4.27 6.33
CA LEU A 119 33.83 -5.18 5.21
C LEU A 119 33.38 -4.36 4.00
N LYS A 120 33.93 -4.67 2.83
CA LYS A 120 33.57 -4.00 1.58
C LYS A 120 33.34 -5.03 0.48
N HIS A 121 32.21 -4.90 -0.22
CA HIS A 121 31.82 -5.79 -1.31
C HIS A 121 32.21 -5.19 -2.66
N PHE A 122 32.73 -6.01 -3.55
CA PHE A 122 33.14 -5.68 -4.91
C PHE A 122 32.52 -6.67 -5.89
N SER A 123 32.28 -6.22 -7.12
CA SER A 123 31.66 -7.08 -8.14
C SER A 123 32.64 -8.07 -8.76
N SER A 124 33.95 -7.83 -8.62
CA SER A 124 35.02 -8.69 -9.16
C SER A 124 36.27 -8.68 -8.29
N GLU A 125 37.15 -9.65 -8.49
CA GLU A 125 38.45 -9.73 -7.80
C GLU A 125 39.37 -8.59 -8.23
N GLU A 126 39.35 -8.23 -9.52
CA GLU A 126 40.15 -7.14 -10.07
C GLU A 126 39.83 -5.79 -9.41
N GLU A 127 38.55 -5.52 -9.13
CA GLU A 127 38.12 -4.32 -8.40
C GLU A 127 38.59 -4.31 -6.95
N ALA A 128 38.50 -5.46 -6.28
CA ALA A 128 38.96 -5.59 -4.90
C ALA A 128 40.48 -5.37 -4.81
N VAL A 129 41.25 -5.92 -5.75
CA VAL A 129 42.72 -5.75 -5.84
C VAL A 129 43.09 -4.31 -6.16
N ALA A 130 42.44 -3.68 -7.14
CA ALA A 130 42.66 -2.28 -7.48
C ALA A 130 42.38 -1.34 -6.30
N TYR A 131 41.35 -1.65 -5.51
CA TYR A 131 41.06 -0.92 -4.29
C TYR A 131 42.17 -1.07 -3.25
N VAL A 132 42.63 -2.30 -2.98
CA VAL A 132 43.76 -2.55 -2.07
C VAL A 132 45.01 -1.80 -2.53
N ASP A 133 45.33 -1.83 -3.81
CA ASP A 133 46.48 -1.11 -4.36
C ASP A 133 46.35 0.41 -4.18
N SER A 134 45.16 0.98 -4.36
CA SER A 134 44.91 2.41 -4.17
C SER A 134 45.14 2.88 -2.72
N ILE A 135 44.71 2.09 -1.73
CA ILE A 135 44.86 2.43 -0.30
C ILE A 135 46.26 2.12 0.22
N THR A 136 47.00 1.21 -0.42
CA THR A 136 48.37 0.89 -0.01
C THR A 136 49.42 1.77 -0.71
N ALA A 137 49.10 2.36 -1.86
CA ALA A 137 49.98 3.28 -2.58
C ALA A 137 50.07 4.67 -1.93
N GLY A 138 49.05 5.08 -1.16
CA GLY A 138 49.04 6.35 -0.42
C GLY A 138 49.83 6.35 0.90
N ASP A 139 50.35 5.19 1.31
CA ASP A 139 51.07 4.98 2.58
C ASP A 139 52.61 5.01 2.42
N ARG A 140 53.12 5.59 1.32
CA ARG A 140 54.56 5.77 1.03
C ARG A 140 54.97 7.24 1.01
#